data_AF-A0A3P6QG92-F1
#
_entry.id   AF-A0A3P6QG92-F1
#
_cell.length_a   1.000
_cell.length_b   1.000
_cell.length_c   1.000
_cell.angle_alpha   90.00
_cell.angle_beta   90.00
_cell.angle_gamma   90.00
#
_symmetry.space_group_name_H-M   'P 1'
#
loop_
_entity.id
_entity.type
_entity.pdbx_description
1 polymer ?
#
loop_
_entity_poly.entity_id
_entity_poly.type
_entity_poly.pdbx_seq_one_letter_code
_entity_poly.pdbx_strand_id
1 'polypeptide(L)'
;MPELSKFLGCEDGAIEENLMSKSRSQLQSLVKDIWQAEFCPSSLTALETILSALTVHEELLEVCEFVVDFLWRTSLPEEYRESTAVFLTECIRKMEEWKLERLAHHIIQLLKEQCAEKGLLFDALACAADRLERSEHIAESISERLCAVSWNLQNLLPILDAFASSIFKLPVRATILKKSLSYLSDLPPEMVSSLVCKVLQYNEPDLLGMSFVHLTNYFAEKEKTAHGRETVLTIIEESIPQAYHLLKNKSPATIPRVVRSFQHLPALISLEPFALALLAALLGGWENWQQVSKHLCAAVSYAFTSTDRIIGSATHRR
;
A
#
# COMPACT_ATOMS: atom_id res chain seq x y z
N MET A 1 -12.70 14.87 34.34
CA MET A 1 -11.78 13.77 34.71
C MET A 1 -10.67 14.35 35.58
N PRO A 2 -10.56 13.98 36.86
CA PRO A 2 -9.69 14.66 37.83
C PRO A 2 -8.19 14.60 37.50
N GLU A 3 -7.73 13.47 36.95
CA GLU A 3 -6.30 13.26 36.64
C GLU A 3 -5.86 14.05 35.41
N LEU A 4 -6.66 14.07 34.34
CA LEU A 4 -6.39 14.89 33.15
C LEU A 4 -6.39 16.37 33.51
N SER A 5 -7.39 16.84 34.27
CA SER A 5 -7.46 18.24 34.70
C SER A 5 -6.30 18.67 35.60
N LYS A 6 -5.75 17.75 36.39
CA LYS A 6 -4.57 18.00 37.23
C LYS A 6 -3.29 18.04 36.39
N PHE A 7 -3.23 17.24 35.31
CA PHE A 7 -2.11 17.16 34.39
C PHE A 7 -2.01 18.41 33.48
N LEU A 8 -3.16 18.89 32.98
CA LEU A 8 -3.25 20.10 32.14
C LEU A 8 -2.91 21.41 32.87
N GLY A 9 -2.67 21.38 34.19
CA GLY A 9 -2.38 22.55 35.01
C GLY A 9 -0.93 22.63 35.52
N CYS A 10 -0.02 21.74 35.11
CA CYS A 10 1.39 21.75 35.52
C CYS A 10 2.28 22.53 34.53
N GLU A 11 3.41 23.07 35.00
CA GLU A 11 4.45 23.68 34.15
C GLU A 11 5.28 22.60 33.43
N ASP A 12 5.73 22.87 32.19
CA ASP A 12 6.37 21.89 31.29
C ASP A 12 7.49 21.05 31.92
N GLY A 13 8.38 21.66 32.71
CA GLY A 13 9.49 20.94 33.36
C GLY A 13 9.05 19.99 34.49
N ALA A 14 7.94 20.30 35.18
CA ALA A 14 7.37 19.44 36.22
C ALA A 14 6.54 18.29 35.62
N ILE A 15 6.09 18.42 34.37
CA ILE A 15 5.36 17.38 33.65
C ILE A 15 6.29 16.22 33.30
N GLU A 16 7.50 16.50 32.77
CA GLU A 16 8.46 15.46 32.40
C GLU A 16 8.90 14.59 33.60
N GLU A 17 9.30 15.20 34.72
CA GLU A 17 9.68 14.44 35.92
C GLU A 17 8.52 13.61 36.49
N ASN A 18 7.30 14.14 36.45
CA ASN A 18 6.10 13.44 36.91
C ASN A 18 5.75 12.26 36.00
N LEU A 19 5.91 12.41 34.69
CA LEU A 19 5.71 11.33 33.70
C LEU A 19 6.70 10.19 33.88
N MET A 20 7.98 10.49 34.11
CA MET A 20 9.01 9.46 34.33
C MET A 20 8.80 8.65 35.61
N SER A 21 8.02 9.17 36.57
CA SER A 21 7.64 8.47 37.79
C SER A 21 6.38 7.60 37.68
N LYS A 22 5.61 7.74 36.59
CA LYS A 22 4.37 6.99 36.36
C LYS A 22 4.65 5.62 35.78
N SER A 23 3.85 4.64 36.20
CA SER A 23 3.87 3.30 35.60
C SER A 23 3.36 3.32 34.15
N ARG A 24 3.84 2.38 33.32
CA ARG A 24 3.34 2.18 31.95
C ARG A 24 1.82 2.16 31.86
N SER A 25 1.15 1.41 32.74
CA SER A 25 -0.32 1.29 32.76
C SER A 25 -1.02 2.62 33.00
N GLN A 26 -0.43 3.51 33.80
CA GLN A 26 -0.99 4.85 34.04
C GLN A 26 -0.82 5.73 32.80
N LEU A 27 0.35 5.70 32.15
CA LEU A 27 0.57 6.44 30.91
C LEU A 27 -0.34 5.96 29.78
N GLN A 28 -0.50 4.64 29.61
CA GLN A 28 -1.43 4.05 28.64
C GLN A 28 -2.89 4.43 28.91
N SER A 29 -3.30 4.45 30.18
CA SER A 29 -4.65 4.91 30.55
C SER A 29 -4.86 6.38 30.18
N LEU A 30 -3.89 7.26 30.46
CA LEU A 30 -3.98 8.68 30.13
C LEU A 30 -4.07 8.91 28.61
N VAL A 31 -3.26 8.19 27.82
CA VAL A 31 -3.35 8.25 26.34
C VAL A 31 -4.75 7.83 25.86
N LYS A 32 -5.27 6.71 26.38
CA LYS A 32 -6.61 6.24 26.04
C LYS A 32 -7.69 7.27 26.39
N ASP A 33 -7.59 7.85 27.58
CA ASP A 33 -8.54 8.84 28.07
C ASP A 33 -8.53 10.10 27.17
N ILE A 34 -7.35 10.54 26.72
CA ILE A 34 -7.23 11.67 25.78
C ILE A 34 -7.87 11.33 24.44
N TRP A 35 -7.56 10.17 23.85
CA TRP A 35 -8.10 9.79 22.56
C TRP A 35 -9.61 9.54 22.54
N GLN A 36 -10.21 9.23 23.69
CA GLN A 36 -11.65 9.02 23.83
C GLN A 36 -12.42 10.27 24.27
N ALA A 37 -11.72 11.32 24.70
CA ALA A 37 -12.32 12.58 25.11
C ALA A 37 -12.67 13.47 23.92
N GLU A 38 -13.55 14.45 24.14
CA GLU A 38 -13.75 15.55 23.19
C GLU A 38 -12.44 16.35 23.03
N PHE A 39 -12.13 16.72 21.79
CA PHE A 39 -10.92 17.44 21.49
C PHE A 39 -10.85 18.78 22.23
N CYS A 40 -9.69 19.06 22.82
CA CYS A 40 -9.30 20.40 23.20
C CYS A 40 -7.78 20.60 23.00
N PRO A 41 -7.32 21.85 22.76
CA PRO A 41 -5.90 22.10 22.46
C PRO A 41 -4.95 21.64 23.56
N SER A 42 -5.36 21.78 24.83
CA SER A 42 -4.53 21.37 25.96
C SER A 42 -4.38 19.85 26.05
N SER A 43 -5.39 19.08 25.61
CA SER A 43 -5.28 17.61 25.47
C SER A 43 -4.28 17.20 24.38
N LEU A 44 -4.12 17.98 23.31
CA LEU A 44 -3.09 17.72 22.28
C LEU A 44 -1.68 17.89 22.86
N THR A 45 -1.42 19.00 23.54
CA THR A 45 -0.13 19.24 24.21
C THR A 45 0.15 18.14 25.22
N ALA A 46 -0.83 17.76 26.05
CA ALA A 46 -0.68 16.67 27.00
C ALA A 46 -0.36 15.34 26.32
N LEU A 47 -1.06 15.02 25.22
CA LEU A 47 -0.79 13.81 24.44
C LEU A 47 0.65 13.82 23.93
N GLU A 48 1.12 14.91 23.33
CA GLU A 48 2.47 15.04 22.81
C GLU A 48 3.53 14.84 23.89
N THR A 49 3.34 15.42 25.08
CA THR A 49 4.25 15.23 26.20
C THR A 49 4.26 13.79 26.69
N ILE A 50 3.09 13.15 26.80
CA ILE A 50 2.97 11.74 27.22
C ILE A 50 3.63 10.83 26.17
N LEU A 51 3.35 11.04 24.87
CA LEU A 51 3.94 10.27 23.78
C LEU A 51 5.46 10.43 23.75
N SER A 52 5.98 11.65 23.93
CA SER A 52 7.42 11.92 24.03
C SER A 52 8.07 11.10 25.16
N ALA A 53 7.49 11.14 26.36
CA ALA A 53 7.97 10.35 27.51
C ALA A 53 7.90 8.84 27.25
N LEU A 54 6.83 8.37 26.58
CA LEU A 54 6.69 6.98 26.20
C LEU A 54 7.76 6.51 25.20
N THR A 55 8.31 7.40 24.34
CA THR A 55 9.37 7.01 23.39
C THR A 55 10.69 6.59 24.04
N VAL A 56 10.92 6.96 25.30
CA VAL A 56 12.13 6.63 26.07
C VAL A 56 11.89 5.62 27.18
N HIS A 57 10.67 5.09 27.28
CA HIS A 57 10.31 4.12 28.31
C HIS A 57 10.96 2.75 28.05
N GLU A 58 11.36 2.05 29.11
CA GLU A 58 12.06 0.75 29.00
C GLU A 58 11.22 -0.33 28.28
N GLU A 59 9.91 -0.35 28.58
CA GLU A 59 8.88 -1.21 27.98
C GLU A 59 8.29 -0.62 26.68
N LEU A 60 9.11 -0.01 25.83
CA LEU A 60 8.68 0.65 24.58
C LEU A 60 7.86 -0.27 23.67
N LEU A 61 8.20 -1.56 23.62
CA LEU A 61 7.51 -2.54 22.79
C LEU A 61 6.06 -2.71 23.24
N GLU A 62 5.85 -2.91 24.54
CA GLU A 62 4.53 -3.08 25.15
C GLU A 62 3.67 -1.82 24.98
N VAL A 63 4.30 -0.63 24.96
CA VAL A 63 3.63 0.62 24.63
C VAL A 63 3.18 0.63 23.17
N CYS A 64 4.05 0.29 22.23
CA CYS A 64 3.71 0.26 20.81
C CYS A 64 2.64 -0.80 20.51
N GLU A 65 2.70 -2.00 21.09
CA GLU A 65 1.67 -3.04 20.93
C GLU A 65 0.31 -2.54 21.43
N PHE A 66 0.27 -1.85 22.58
CA PHE A 66 -0.95 -1.21 23.08
C PHE A 66 -1.50 -0.16 22.12
N VAL A 67 -0.64 0.73 21.60
CA VAL A 67 -1.07 1.76 20.64
C VAL A 67 -1.59 1.12 19.36
N VAL A 68 -0.91 0.10 18.82
CA VAL A 68 -1.36 -0.67 17.67
C VAL A 68 -2.75 -1.26 17.92
N ASP A 69 -2.95 -1.95 19.04
CA ASP A 69 -4.24 -2.57 19.38
C ASP A 69 -5.38 -1.56 19.51
N PHE A 70 -5.09 -0.38 20.06
CA PHE A 70 -6.06 0.70 20.17
C PHE A 70 -6.44 1.24 18.80
N LEU A 71 -5.45 1.63 17.99
CA LEU A 71 -5.64 2.20 16.65
C LEU A 71 -6.23 1.20 15.66
N TRP A 72 -6.04 -0.10 15.90
CA TRP A 72 -6.67 -1.13 15.09
C TRP A 72 -8.19 -1.09 15.20
N ARG A 73 -8.70 -0.79 16.41
CA ARG A 73 -10.12 -0.85 16.76
C ARG A 73 -10.81 0.51 16.78
N THR A 74 -10.06 1.60 16.87
CA THR A 74 -10.60 2.94 17.11
C THR A 74 -9.97 3.96 16.18
N SER A 75 -10.82 4.74 15.50
CA SER A 75 -10.37 5.89 14.72
C SER A 75 -10.03 7.05 15.63
N LEU A 76 -8.90 7.69 15.38
CA LEU A 76 -8.51 8.91 16.05
C LEU A 76 -9.18 10.14 15.42
N PRO A 77 -9.50 11.15 16.26
CA PRO A 77 -9.69 12.52 15.80
C PRO A 77 -8.51 12.96 14.92
N GLU A 78 -8.81 13.74 13.88
CA GLU A 78 -7.83 14.16 12.87
C GLU A 78 -6.67 14.94 13.51
N GLU A 79 -6.98 15.74 14.52
CA GLU A 79 -6.06 16.59 15.27
C GLU A 79 -4.96 15.80 16.00
N TYR A 80 -5.20 14.52 16.33
CA TYR A 80 -4.22 13.68 17.04
C TYR A 80 -3.37 12.80 16.10
N ARG A 81 -3.71 12.74 14.81
CA ARG A 81 -3.05 11.80 13.88
C ARG A 81 -1.59 12.14 13.64
N GLU A 82 -1.26 13.42 13.48
CA GLU A 82 0.12 13.85 13.21
C GLU A 82 1.05 13.50 14.38
N SER A 83 0.71 13.90 15.60
CA SER A 83 1.50 13.60 16.80
C SER A 83 1.65 12.09 17.04
N THR A 84 0.59 11.31 16.73
CA THR A 84 0.63 9.84 16.81
C THR A 84 1.52 9.22 15.73
N ALA A 85 1.52 9.76 14.51
CA ALA A 85 2.40 9.33 13.42
C ALA A 85 3.88 9.58 13.77
N VAL A 86 4.18 10.76 14.30
CA VAL A 86 5.53 11.13 14.77
C VAL A 86 5.99 10.18 15.87
N PHE A 87 5.13 9.91 16.85
CA PHE A 87 5.40 8.94 17.91
C PHE A 87 5.75 7.55 17.36
N LEU A 88 4.87 6.95 16.53
CA LEU A 88 5.08 5.62 15.99
C LEU A 88 6.38 5.53 15.18
N THR A 89 6.65 6.53 14.35
CA THR A 89 7.87 6.61 13.52
C THR A 89 9.12 6.66 14.39
N GLU A 90 9.11 7.48 15.44
CA GLU A 90 10.24 7.63 16.35
C GLU A 90 10.46 6.37 17.19
N CYS A 91 9.39 5.71 17.65
CA CYS A 91 9.47 4.42 18.31
C CYS A 91 10.10 3.37 17.40
N ILE A 92 9.62 3.23 16.15
CA ILE A 92 10.17 2.31 15.16
C ILE A 92 11.65 2.58 14.93
N ARG A 93 12.06 3.85 14.86
CA ARG A 93 13.46 4.23 14.64
C ARG A 93 14.37 3.84 15.80
N LYS A 94 13.92 4.00 17.05
CA LYS A 94 14.70 3.73 18.27
C LYS A 94 14.68 2.27 18.71
N MET A 95 13.62 1.54 18.38
CA MET A 95 13.39 0.18 18.88
C MET A 95 14.50 -0.78 18.44
N GLU A 96 14.90 -1.73 19.29
CA GLU A 96 15.82 -2.82 18.93
C GLU A 96 15.21 -3.74 17.86
N GLU A 97 16.03 -4.42 17.06
CA GLU A 97 15.55 -5.22 15.93
C GLU A 97 14.59 -6.34 16.33
N TRP A 98 14.89 -7.10 17.37
CA TRP A 98 14.01 -8.18 17.84
C TRP A 98 12.66 -7.67 18.34
N LYS A 99 12.63 -6.48 18.98
CA LYS A 99 11.39 -5.81 19.41
C LYS A 99 10.60 -5.35 18.19
N LEU A 100 11.27 -4.76 17.21
CA LEU A 100 10.63 -4.28 15.98
C LEU A 100 10.06 -5.46 15.16
N GLU A 101 10.78 -6.57 15.08
CA GLU A 101 10.29 -7.80 14.46
C GLU A 101 9.04 -8.31 15.14
N ARG A 102 9.02 -8.36 16.48
CA ARG A 102 7.82 -8.74 17.24
C ARG A 102 6.65 -7.79 17.00
N LEU A 103 6.89 -6.48 16.99
CA LEU A 103 5.85 -5.49 16.70
C LEU A 103 5.30 -5.65 15.27
N ALA A 104 6.16 -5.82 14.28
CA ALA A 104 5.75 -6.05 12.89
C ALA A 104 4.94 -7.35 12.78
N HIS A 105 5.37 -8.42 13.45
CA HIS A 105 4.62 -9.68 13.50
C HIS A 105 3.24 -9.50 14.13
N HIS A 106 3.15 -8.74 15.23
CA HIS A 106 1.88 -8.42 15.88
C HIS A 106 0.90 -7.74 14.92
N ILE A 107 1.34 -6.69 14.23
CA ILE A 107 0.54 -5.99 13.21
C ILE A 107 0.11 -6.96 12.09
N ILE A 108 1.02 -7.81 11.62
CA ILE A 108 0.75 -8.80 10.55
C ILE A 108 -0.36 -9.78 10.97
N GLN A 109 -0.38 -10.24 12.22
CA GLN A 109 -1.43 -11.17 12.68
C GLN A 109 -2.81 -10.53 12.69
N LEU A 110 -2.90 -9.22 12.93
CA LEU A 110 -4.16 -8.49 12.95
C LEU A 110 -4.76 -8.26 11.55
N LEU A 111 -3.98 -8.40 10.47
CA LEU A 111 -4.39 -8.08 9.09
C LEU A 111 -5.62 -8.82 8.58
N LYS A 112 -6.01 -9.93 9.22
CA LYS A 112 -7.25 -10.67 8.93
C LYS A 112 -8.50 -9.86 9.26
N GLU A 113 -8.38 -8.92 10.20
CA GLU A 113 -9.43 -8.03 10.66
C GLU A 113 -9.32 -6.67 9.96
N GLN A 114 -10.44 -5.94 9.88
CA GLN A 114 -10.43 -4.58 9.34
C GLN A 114 -9.78 -3.62 10.33
N CYS A 115 -8.79 -2.85 9.85
CA CYS A 115 -8.15 -1.80 10.62
C CYS A 115 -8.98 -0.50 10.59
N ALA A 116 -9.11 0.18 11.73
CA ALA A 116 -9.71 1.51 11.81
C ALA A 116 -8.75 2.61 11.31
N GLU A 117 -7.56 2.75 11.91
CA GLU A 117 -6.55 3.76 11.52
C GLU A 117 -5.52 3.20 10.52
N LYS A 118 -6.00 2.94 9.30
CA LYS A 118 -5.22 2.29 8.23
C LYS A 118 -3.92 3.03 7.87
N GLY A 119 -3.99 4.36 7.71
CA GLY A 119 -2.84 5.17 7.28
C GLY A 119 -1.68 5.08 8.28
N LEU A 120 -1.97 5.43 9.54
CA LEU A 120 -0.97 5.40 10.62
C LEU A 120 -0.32 4.03 10.78
N LEU A 121 -1.12 2.97 10.82
CA LEU A 121 -0.62 1.63 11.14
C LEU A 121 0.11 0.98 9.96
N PHE A 122 -0.32 1.21 8.72
CA PHE A 122 0.37 0.65 7.57
C PHE A 122 1.62 1.43 7.18
N ASP A 123 1.66 2.75 7.39
CA ASP A 123 2.90 3.52 7.25
C ASP A 123 3.93 3.09 8.30
N ALA A 124 3.50 2.89 9.55
CA ALA A 124 4.32 2.31 10.61
C ALA A 124 4.84 0.91 10.23
N LEU A 125 3.97 0.03 9.72
CA LEU A 125 4.36 -1.30 9.26
C LEU A 125 5.35 -1.25 8.09
N ALA A 126 5.13 -0.38 7.10
CA ALA A 126 6.04 -0.22 5.97
C ALA A 126 7.42 0.31 6.42
N CYS A 127 7.45 1.26 7.35
CA CYS A 127 8.69 1.75 7.96
C CYS A 127 9.42 0.63 8.72
N ALA A 128 8.70 -0.15 9.53
CA ALA A 128 9.25 -1.29 10.25
C ALA A 128 9.82 -2.33 9.28
N ALA A 129 9.05 -2.73 8.28
CA ALA A 129 9.46 -3.69 7.27
C ALA A 129 10.70 -3.22 6.49
N ASP A 130 10.81 -1.94 6.12
CA ASP A 130 11.99 -1.41 5.41
C ASP A 130 13.26 -1.54 6.27
N ARG A 131 13.16 -1.28 7.57
CA ARG A 131 14.29 -1.42 8.48
C ARG A 131 14.68 -2.89 8.68
N LEU A 132 13.69 -3.77 8.83
CA LEU A 132 13.91 -5.20 9.05
C LEU A 132 14.47 -5.90 7.80
N GLU A 133 13.98 -5.57 6.59
CA GLU A 133 14.47 -6.11 5.31
C GLU A 133 15.90 -5.67 4.95
N ARG A 134 16.41 -4.63 5.62
CA ARG A 134 17.80 -4.16 5.49
C ARG A 134 18.72 -4.75 6.54
N SER A 135 18.18 -5.38 7.58
CA SER A 135 18.96 -5.97 8.65
C SER A 135 19.65 -7.26 8.18
N GLU A 136 20.92 -7.42 8.55
CA GLU A 136 21.68 -8.66 8.33
C GLU A 136 21.42 -9.70 9.43
N HIS A 137 20.79 -9.30 10.53
CA HIS A 137 20.55 -10.15 11.70
C HIS A 137 19.22 -10.91 11.64
N ILE A 138 18.34 -10.51 10.73
CA ILE A 138 17.03 -11.13 10.55
C ILE A 138 17.10 -12.11 9.39
N ALA A 139 16.95 -13.40 9.70
CA ALA A 139 17.03 -14.46 8.71
C ALA A 139 15.76 -14.56 7.84
N GLU A 140 14.59 -14.24 8.39
CA GLU A 140 13.30 -14.40 7.70
C GLU A 140 12.76 -13.07 7.18
N SER A 141 12.44 -13.04 5.87
CA SER A 141 11.82 -11.87 5.25
C SER A 141 10.48 -11.54 5.90
N ILE A 142 10.34 -10.31 6.36
CA ILE A 142 9.09 -9.76 6.90
C ILE A 142 8.07 -9.64 5.79
N SER A 143 8.49 -9.28 4.57
CA SER A 143 7.60 -9.18 3.41
C SER A 143 7.00 -10.52 3.02
N GLU A 144 7.75 -11.62 3.16
CA GLU A 144 7.23 -12.98 2.96
C GLU A 144 6.19 -13.34 4.03
N ARG A 145 6.48 -13.06 5.31
CA ARG A 145 5.53 -13.28 6.41
C ARG A 145 4.25 -12.47 6.26
N LEU A 146 4.38 -11.20 5.86
CA LEU A 146 3.27 -10.32 5.52
C LEU A 146 2.40 -10.93 4.41
N CYS A 147 3.01 -11.49 3.36
CA CYS A 147 2.30 -12.07 2.23
C CYS A 147 1.77 -13.49 2.49
N ALA A 148 2.27 -14.18 3.52
CA ALA A 148 1.81 -15.50 3.91
C ALA A 148 0.42 -15.46 4.58
N VAL A 149 0.08 -14.37 5.27
CA VAL A 149 -1.23 -14.21 5.91
C VAL A 149 -2.33 -13.76 4.94
N SER A 150 -3.59 -13.99 5.31
CA SER A 150 -4.75 -13.40 4.63
C SER A 150 -4.94 -11.96 5.09
N TRP A 151 -5.27 -11.08 4.14
CA TRP A 151 -5.55 -9.67 4.39
C TRP A 151 -7.05 -9.45 4.26
N ASN A 152 -7.61 -8.67 5.18
CA ASN A 152 -8.95 -8.12 4.98
C ASN A 152 -8.93 -7.24 3.72
N LEU A 153 -9.93 -7.41 2.84
CA LEU A 153 -10.01 -6.66 1.58
C LEU A 153 -10.00 -5.13 1.80
N GLN A 154 -10.58 -4.66 2.91
CA GLN A 154 -10.64 -3.23 3.25
C GLN A 154 -9.26 -2.64 3.62
N ASN A 155 -8.28 -3.48 3.91
CA ASN A 155 -6.90 -3.07 4.22
C ASN A 155 -6.01 -3.07 2.96
N LEU A 156 -6.42 -3.71 1.87
CA LEU A 156 -5.59 -3.98 0.70
C LEU A 156 -5.03 -2.72 0.02
N LEU A 157 -5.88 -1.74 -0.31
CA LEU A 157 -5.43 -0.51 -0.97
C LEU A 157 -4.53 0.35 -0.05
N PRO A 158 -4.89 0.56 1.24
CA PRO A 158 -4.00 1.24 2.19
C PRO A 158 -2.63 0.59 2.38
N ILE A 159 -2.54 -0.75 2.40
CA ILE A 159 -1.24 -1.46 2.45
C ILE A 159 -0.43 -1.14 1.20
N LEU A 160 -1.05 -1.19 0.02
CA LEU A 160 -0.35 -0.85 -1.21
C LEU A 160 0.17 0.59 -1.22
N ASP A 161 -0.58 1.54 -0.65
CA ASP A 161 -0.16 2.93 -0.51
C ASP A 161 1.08 3.07 0.36
N ALA A 162 1.06 2.48 1.55
CA ALA A 162 2.18 2.52 2.48
C ALA A 162 3.45 1.87 1.88
N PHE A 163 3.30 0.77 1.16
CA PHE A 163 4.45 0.07 0.55
C PHE A 163 4.90 0.68 -0.80
N ALA A 164 4.07 1.49 -1.45
CA ALA A 164 4.44 2.21 -2.66
C ALA A 164 5.30 3.45 -2.36
N SER A 165 5.16 4.06 -1.18
CA SER A 165 5.89 5.28 -0.76
C SER A 165 7.30 4.98 -0.24
N SER A 166 7.54 3.76 0.22
CA SER A 166 8.80 3.27 0.80
C SER A 166 9.86 2.85 -0.22
N ILE A 167 11.14 3.00 0.15
CA ILE A 167 12.32 2.68 -0.68
C ILE A 167 12.69 1.19 -0.54
N PHE A 168 11.74 0.31 -0.82
CA PHE A 168 11.99 -1.13 -0.81
C PHE A 168 12.77 -1.58 -2.05
N LYS A 169 13.60 -2.61 -1.88
CA LYS A 169 14.21 -3.34 -3.00
C LYS A 169 13.12 -3.95 -3.89
N LEU A 170 13.42 -4.09 -5.18
CA LEU A 170 12.49 -4.63 -6.19
C LEU A 170 11.83 -5.97 -5.79
N PRO A 171 12.55 -6.97 -5.22
CA PRO A 171 11.93 -8.24 -4.84
C PRO A 171 10.82 -8.10 -3.80
N VAL A 172 11.01 -7.24 -2.79
CA VAL A 172 10.00 -6.98 -1.76
C VAL A 172 8.75 -6.34 -2.38
N ARG A 173 8.95 -5.30 -3.22
CA ARG A 173 7.84 -4.63 -3.93
C ARG A 173 7.09 -5.61 -4.85
N ALA A 174 7.82 -6.49 -5.54
CA ALA A 174 7.25 -7.54 -6.37
C ALA A 174 6.40 -8.54 -5.57
N THR A 175 6.89 -9.02 -4.42
CA THR A 175 6.17 -9.98 -3.56
C THR A 175 4.86 -9.39 -3.06
N ILE A 176 4.88 -8.14 -2.59
CA ILE A 176 3.70 -7.43 -2.08
C ILE A 176 2.70 -7.17 -3.20
N LEU A 177 3.16 -6.69 -4.35
CA LEU A 177 2.31 -6.44 -5.51
C LEU A 177 1.64 -7.72 -6.00
N LYS A 178 2.41 -8.82 -6.10
CA LYS A 178 1.90 -10.14 -6.48
C LYS A 178 0.84 -10.63 -5.50
N LYS A 179 1.05 -10.44 -4.19
CA LYS A 179 0.06 -10.77 -3.17
C LYS A 179 -1.21 -9.95 -3.36
N SER A 180 -1.12 -8.64 -3.58
CA SER A 180 -2.29 -7.80 -3.82
C SER A 180 -3.07 -8.20 -5.06
N LEU A 181 -2.38 -8.51 -6.16
CA LEU A 181 -2.99 -8.98 -7.41
C LEU A 181 -3.68 -10.34 -7.26
N SER A 182 -3.28 -11.17 -6.29
CA SER A 182 -3.95 -12.45 -6.03
C SER A 182 -5.40 -12.31 -5.54
N TYR A 183 -5.77 -11.14 -5.01
CA TYR A 183 -7.14 -10.86 -4.56
C TYR A 183 -8.08 -10.38 -5.68
N LEU A 184 -7.60 -10.17 -6.91
CA LEU A 184 -8.41 -9.62 -8.01
C LEU A 184 -9.76 -10.32 -8.19
N SER A 185 -9.78 -11.64 -8.09
CA SER A 185 -11.00 -12.44 -8.26
C SER A 185 -12.03 -12.26 -7.14
N ASP A 186 -11.58 -11.87 -5.94
CA ASP A 186 -12.40 -11.69 -4.74
C ASP A 186 -12.86 -10.24 -4.53
N LEU A 187 -12.33 -9.30 -5.32
CA LEU A 187 -12.63 -7.89 -5.18
C LEU A 187 -13.96 -7.52 -5.87
N PRO A 188 -14.73 -6.61 -5.26
CA PRO A 188 -15.84 -5.97 -5.96
C PRO A 188 -15.31 -5.06 -7.10
N PRO A 189 -16.06 -4.86 -8.19
CA PRO A 189 -15.60 -4.13 -9.36
C PRO A 189 -15.00 -2.75 -9.07
N GLU A 190 -15.58 -1.98 -8.15
CA GLU A 190 -15.15 -0.63 -7.78
C GLU A 190 -13.76 -0.64 -7.13
N MET A 191 -13.46 -1.69 -6.35
CA MET A 191 -12.14 -1.88 -5.76
C MET A 191 -11.10 -2.36 -6.78
N VAL A 192 -11.53 -3.08 -7.83
CA VAL A 192 -10.65 -3.46 -8.95
C VAL A 192 -10.19 -2.22 -9.70
N SER A 193 -11.09 -1.29 -10.03
CA SER A 193 -10.75 0.00 -10.65
C SER A 193 -9.70 0.77 -9.83
N SER A 194 -9.89 0.81 -8.51
CA SER A 194 -8.96 1.46 -7.58
C SER A 194 -7.60 0.75 -7.52
N LEU A 195 -7.61 -0.60 -7.47
CA LEU A 195 -6.38 -1.41 -7.45
C LEU A 195 -5.55 -1.20 -8.71
N VAL A 196 -6.18 -1.17 -9.89
CA VAL A 196 -5.51 -0.87 -11.16
C VAL A 196 -4.75 0.46 -11.07
N CYS A 197 -5.38 1.50 -10.52
CA CYS A 197 -4.73 2.80 -10.36
C CYS A 197 -3.53 2.74 -9.40
N LYS A 198 -3.65 2.03 -8.28
CA LYS A 198 -2.55 1.86 -7.31
C LYS A 198 -1.37 1.09 -7.90
N VAL A 199 -1.64 0.02 -8.65
CA VAL A 199 -0.63 -0.79 -9.32
C VAL A 199 0.23 0.06 -10.26
N LEU A 200 -0.40 0.95 -11.03
CA LEU A 200 0.32 1.85 -11.94
C LEU A 200 1.18 2.90 -11.21
N GLN A 201 0.92 3.18 -9.93
CA GLN A 201 1.76 4.08 -9.14
C GLN A 201 3.17 3.53 -8.88
N TYR A 202 3.36 2.21 -8.90
CA TYR A 202 4.68 1.62 -8.66
C TYR A 202 5.73 2.09 -9.68
N ASN A 203 5.31 2.45 -10.90
CA ASN A 203 6.13 3.09 -11.94
C ASN A 203 7.51 2.45 -12.17
N GLU A 204 7.59 1.13 -12.01
CA GLU A 204 8.76 0.30 -12.31
C GLU A 204 8.41 -0.63 -13.47
N PRO A 205 9.21 -0.66 -14.56
CA PRO A 205 8.87 -1.44 -15.75
C PRO A 205 8.58 -2.92 -15.47
N ASP A 206 9.39 -3.57 -14.63
CA ASP A 206 9.22 -5.00 -14.31
C ASP A 206 7.94 -5.28 -13.52
N LEU A 207 7.60 -4.40 -12.57
CA LEU A 207 6.38 -4.51 -11.77
C LEU A 207 5.13 -4.24 -12.60
N LEU A 208 5.21 -3.26 -13.49
CA LEU A 208 4.14 -2.95 -14.44
C LEU A 208 3.92 -4.12 -15.40
N GLY A 209 4.99 -4.71 -15.95
CA GLY A 209 4.91 -5.87 -16.82
C GLY A 209 4.19 -7.05 -16.15
N MET A 210 4.61 -7.42 -14.93
CA MET A 210 3.94 -8.45 -14.13
C MET A 210 2.45 -8.13 -13.93
N SER A 211 2.16 -6.88 -13.59
CA SER A 211 0.80 -6.42 -13.33
C SER A 211 -0.11 -6.51 -14.55
N PHE A 212 0.41 -6.13 -15.73
CA PHE A 212 -0.34 -6.25 -16.98
C PHE A 212 -0.70 -7.70 -17.28
N VAL A 213 0.22 -8.65 -17.07
CA VAL A 213 -0.08 -10.09 -17.25
C VAL A 213 -1.23 -10.53 -16.33
N HIS A 214 -1.17 -10.16 -15.04
CA HIS A 214 -2.22 -10.53 -14.08
C HIS A 214 -3.57 -9.89 -14.41
N LEU A 215 -3.60 -8.59 -14.73
CA LEU A 215 -4.82 -7.87 -15.06
C LEU A 215 -5.45 -8.39 -16.36
N THR A 216 -4.64 -8.63 -17.39
CA THR A 216 -5.10 -9.22 -18.65
C THR A 216 -5.74 -10.58 -18.43
N ASN A 217 -5.09 -11.48 -17.67
CA ASN A 217 -5.66 -12.79 -17.37
C ASN A 217 -6.97 -12.66 -16.59
N TYR A 218 -7.02 -11.75 -15.61
CA TYR A 218 -8.25 -11.49 -14.85
C TYR A 218 -9.39 -11.02 -15.75
N PHE A 219 -9.15 -10.04 -16.64
CA PHE A 219 -10.19 -9.54 -17.54
C PHE A 219 -10.65 -10.61 -18.53
N ALA A 220 -9.73 -11.38 -19.12
CA ALA A 220 -10.07 -12.47 -20.03
C ALA A 220 -10.94 -13.56 -19.35
N GLU A 221 -10.68 -13.89 -18.08
CA GLU A 221 -11.53 -14.81 -17.34
C GLU A 221 -12.89 -14.19 -16.98
N LYS A 222 -12.92 -12.91 -16.59
CA LYS A 222 -14.18 -12.22 -16.28
C LYS A 222 -15.08 -12.12 -17.51
N GLU A 223 -14.55 -11.81 -18.69
CA GLU A 223 -15.32 -11.71 -19.94
C GLU A 223 -16.10 -12.99 -20.29
N LYS A 224 -15.66 -14.16 -19.83
CA LYS A 224 -16.34 -15.45 -20.05
C LYS A 224 -17.64 -15.60 -19.25
N THR A 225 -17.93 -14.70 -18.32
CA THR A 225 -19.13 -14.74 -17.49
C THR A 225 -20.31 -14.00 -18.14
N ALA A 226 -21.55 -14.35 -17.76
CA ALA A 226 -22.78 -13.89 -18.42
C ALA A 226 -22.94 -12.35 -18.52
N HIS A 227 -22.32 -11.58 -17.61
CA HIS A 227 -22.33 -10.10 -17.60
C HIS A 227 -20.89 -9.54 -17.58
N GLY A 228 -19.90 -10.41 -17.78
CA GLY A 228 -18.50 -10.10 -17.54
C GLY A 228 -17.94 -9.02 -18.44
N ARG A 229 -18.37 -9.00 -19.70
CA ARG A 229 -17.96 -7.99 -20.67
C ARG A 229 -18.37 -6.59 -20.25
N GLU A 230 -19.59 -6.42 -19.76
CA GLU A 230 -20.08 -5.12 -19.27
C GLU A 230 -19.29 -4.70 -18.04
N THR A 231 -19.07 -5.60 -17.08
CA THR A 231 -18.24 -5.33 -15.90
C THR A 231 -16.81 -4.92 -16.26
N VAL A 232 -16.18 -5.63 -17.20
CA VAL A 232 -14.82 -5.31 -17.68
C VAL A 232 -14.78 -3.92 -18.31
N LEU A 233 -15.77 -3.59 -19.15
CA LEU A 233 -15.87 -2.26 -19.76
C LEU A 233 -16.03 -1.17 -18.70
N THR A 234 -16.92 -1.35 -17.71
CA THR A 234 -17.09 -0.40 -16.60
C THR A 234 -15.79 -0.18 -15.83
N ILE A 235 -15.08 -1.26 -15.48
CA ILE A 235 -13.78 -1.15 -14.77
C ILE A 235 -12.77 -0.38 -15.62
N ILE A 236 -12.71 -0.64 -16.93
CA ILE A 236 -11.79 0.05 -17.85
C ILE A 236 -12.18 1.54 -17.95
N GLU A 237 -13.45 1.86 -18.12
CA GLU A 237 -13.98 3.23 -18.22
C GLU A 237 -13.69 4.05 -16.96
N GLU A 238 -13.76 3.44 -15.77
CA GLU A 238 -13.44 4.10 -14.51
C GLU A 238 -11.93 4.24 -14.28
N SER A 239 -11.16 3.18 -14.55
CA SER A 239 -9.74 3.12 -14.18
C SER A 239 -8.81 3.86 -15.14
N ILE A 240 -9.08 3.82 -16.45
CA ILE A 240 -8.18 4.41 -17.46
C ILE A 240 -8.02 5.93 -17.33
N PRO A 241 -9.10 6.74 -17.16
CA PRO A 241 -8.95 8.18 -16.97
C PRO A 241 -8.16 8.52 -15.70
N GLN A 242 -8.45 7.83 -14.59
CA GLN A 242 -7.76 8.02 -13.31
C GLN A 242 -6.27 7.66 -13.42
N ALA A 243 -5.97 6.52 -14.03
CA ALA A 243 -4.61 6.09 -14.33
C ALA A 243 -3.87 7.11 -15.20
N TYR A 244 -4.49 7.61 -16.28
CA TYR A 244 -3.89 8.61 -17.16
C TYR A 244 -3.54 9.89 -16.40
N HIS A 245 -4.49 10.44 -15.63
CA HIS A 245 -4.26 11.64 -14.82
C HIS A 245 -3.14 11.43 -13.81
N LEU A 246 -3.11 10.27 -13.16
CA LEU A 246 -2.07 9.90 -12.20
C LEU A 246 -0.68 9.85 -12.85
N LEU A 247 -0.56 9.19 -14.01
CA LEU A 247 0.71 9.05 -14.72
C LEU A 247 1.20 10.40 -15.25
N LYS A 248 0.29 11.25 -15.74
CA LYS A 248 0.59 12.58 -16.26
C LYS A 248 1.10 13.53 -15.16
N ASN A 249 0.48 13.49 -13.98
CA ASN A 249 0.80 14.42 -12.90
C ASN A 249 2.03 14.02 -12.06
N LYS A 250 2.49 12.77 -12.15
CA LYS A 250 3.60 12.27 -11.32
C LYS A 250 4.97 12.79 -11.76
N SER A 251 5.31 12.63 -13.04
CA SER A 251 6.57 13.10 -13.63
C SER A 251 6.54 12.92 -15.16
N PRO A 252 7.16 13.81 -15.95
CA PRO A 252 7.28 13.65 -17.41
C PRO A 252 7.90 12.32 -17.85
N ALA A 253 8.75 11.70 -17.01
CA ALA A 253 9.41 10.43 -17.32
C ALA A 253 8.53 9.19 -17.09
N THR A 254 7.37 9.33 -16.43
CA THR A 254 6.50 8.22 -16.02
C THR A 254 5.85 7.52 -17.21
N ILE A 255 5.22 8.28 -18.11
CA ILE A 255 4.56 7.72 -19.29
C ILE A 255 5.55 6.96 -20.18
N PRO A 256 6.74 7.49 -20.54
CA PRO A 256 7.75 6.74 -21.28
C PRO A 256 8.20 5.43 -20.61
N ARG A 257 8.15 5.32 -19.27
CA ARG A 257 8.46 4.08 -18.55
C ARG A 257 7.33 3.06 -18.67
N VAL A 258 6.09 3.50 -18.54
CA VAL A 258 4.91 2.66 -18.78
C VAL A 258 4.91 2.15 -20.22
N VAL A 259 5.14 3.00 -21.21
CA VAL A 259 5.21 2.57 -22.62
C VAL A 259 6.35 1.57 -22.85
N ARG A 260 7.49 1.75 -22.18
CA ARG A 260 8.60 0.77 -22.24
C ARG A 260 8.25 -0.57 -21.62
N SER A 261 7.46 -0.64 -20.54
CA SER A 261 7.10 -1.95 -19.96
C SER A 261 6.27 -2.80 -20.92
N PHE A 262 5.45 -2.19 -21.78
CA PHE A 262 4.74 -2.89 -22.85
C PHE A 262 5.67 -3.53 -23.89
N GLN A 263 6.87 -2.99 -24.12
CA GLN A 263 7.84 -3.56 -25.07
C GLN A 263 8.38 -4.92 -24.61
N HIS A 264 8.30 -5.20 -23.31
CA HIS A 264 8.75 -6.45 -22.71
C HIS A 264 7.62 -7.48 -22.54
N LEU A 265 6.38 -7.10 -22.85
CA LEU A 265 5.24 -8.02 -22.82
C LEU A 265 5.16 -8.83 -24.12
N PRO A 266 4.66 -10.07 -24.05
CA PRO A 266 4.21 -10.80 -25.23
C PRO A 266 3.31 -9.91 -26.10
N ALA A 267 3.61 -9.85 -27.40
CA ALA A 267 2.97 -8.92 -28.34
C ALA A 267 1.43 -8.97 -28.30
N LEU A 268 0.85 -10.16 -28.09
CA LEU A 268 -0.60 -10.36 -28.00
C LEU A 268 -1.22 -9.72 -26.76
N ILE A 269 -0.51 -9.68 -25.62
CA ILE A 269 -1.01 -9.05 -24.38
C ILE A 269 -1.23 -7.54 -24.61
N SER A 270 -0.44 -6.92 -25.48
CA SER A 270 -0.59 -5.50 -25.80
C SER A 270 -1.85 -5.17 -26.61
N LEU A 271 -2.52 -6.19 -27.18
CA LEU A 271 -3.75 -6.06 -27.94
C LEU A 271 -5.01 -6.40 -27.11
N GLU A 272 -4.82 -6.85 -25.87
CA GLU A 272 -5.92 -7.18 -24.95
C GLU A 272 -6.67 -5.92 -24.50
N PRO A 273 -7.97 -5.99 -24.19
CA PRO A 273 -8.83 -4.81 -24.00
C PRO A 273 -8.26 -3.75 -23.05
N PHE A 274 -7.75 -4.18 -21.89
CA PHE A 274 -7.18 -3.28 -20.90
C PHE A 274 -5.87 -2.63 -21.36
N ALA A 275 -4.92 -3.42 -21.87
CA ALA A 275 -3.64 -2.93 -22.36
C ALA A 275 -3.82 -1.96 -23.54
N LEU A 276 -4.71 -2.32 -24.46
CA LEU A 276 -5.05 -1.52 -25.62
C LEU A 276 -5.73 -0.20 -25.21
N ALA A 277 -6.69 -0.25 -24.28
CA ALA A 277 -7.36 0.95 -23.78
C ALA A 277 -6.38 1.92 -23.09
N LEU A 278 -5.45 1.40 -22.28
CA LEU A 278 -4.43 2.23 -21.65
C LEU A 278 -3.48 2.84 -22.69
N LEU A 279 -2.98 2.05 -23.64
CA LEU A 279 -2.12 2.55 -24.72
C LEU A 279 -2.84 3.60 -25.59
N ALA A 280 -4.13 3.40 -25.87
CA ALA A 280 -4.96 4.37 -26.59
C ALA A 280 -5.14 5.68 -25.81
N ALA A 281 -5.37 5.62 -24.50
CA ALA A 281 -5.42 6.81 -23.66
C ALA A 281 -4.06 7.55 -23.63
N LEU A 282 -2.96 6.82 -23.59
CA LEU A 282 -1.60 7.40 -23.63
C LEU A 282 -1.26 8.00 -25.01
N LEU A 283 -1.78 7.44 -26.12
CA LEU A 283 -1.67 8.02 -27.47
C LEU A 283 -2.29 9.41 -27.58
N GLY A 284 -3.33 9.70 -26.80
CA GLY A 284 -3.94 11.03 -26.73
C GLY A 284 -2.96 12.12 -26.25
N GLY A 285 -1.86 11.74 -25.58
CA GLY A 285 -0.74 12.63 -25.26
C GLY A 285 0.29 12.68 -26.40
N TRP A 286 0.39 13.84 -27.08
CA TRP A 286 1.24 14.03 -28.26
C TRP A 286 2.72 13.67 -28.08
N GLU A 287 3.24 13.68 -26.85
CA GLU A 287 4.67 13.47 -26.58
C GLU A 287 5.13 12.02 -26.78
N ASN A 288 4.24 11.03 -26.69
CA ASN A 288 4.61 9.61 -26.72
C ASN A 288 4.04 8.84 -27.94
N TRP A 289 3.40 9.56 -28.87
CA TRP A 289 2.62 8.94 -29.93
C TRP A 289 3.43 8.00 -30.82
N GLN A 290 4.67 8.37 -31.15
CA GLN A 290 5.54 7.57 -32.02
C GLN A 290 5.89 6.22 -31.41
N GLN A 291 6.21 6.20 -30.10
CA GLN A 291 6.62 4.99 -29.42
C GLN A 291 5.44 4.03 -29.24
N VAL A 292 4.27 4.55 -28.87
CA VAL A 292 3.06 3.73 -28.72
C VAL A 292 2.57 3.23 -30.08
N SER A 293 2.54 4.07 -31.10
CA SER A 293 2.15 3.68 -32.46
C SER A 293 3.05 2.58 -33.02
N LYS A 294 4.38 2.74 -32.88
CA LYS A 294 5.35 1.70 -33.27
C LYS A 294 5.08 0.37 -32.57
N HIS A 295 4.77 0.40 -31.27
CA HIS A 295 4.49 -0.80 -30.48
C HIS A 295 3.21 -1.50 -30.93
N LEU A 296 2.11 -0.76 -31.09
CA LEU A 296 0.84 -1.31 -31.58
C LEU A 296 0.97 -1.88 -33.00
N CYS A 297 1.65 -1.17 -33.91
CA CYS A 297 1.91 -1.67 -35.26
C CYS A 297 2.71 -2.97 -35.26
N ALA A 298 3.73 -3.07 -34.40
CA ALA A 298 4.52 -4.30 -34.25
C ALA A 298 3.67 -5.45 -33.68
N ALA A 299 2.84 -5.17 -32.67
CA ALA A 299 1.94 -6.16 -32.07
C ALA A 299 0.90 -6.69 -33.08
N VAL A 300 0.28 -5.80 -33.85
CA VAL A 300 -0.66 -6.16 -34.93
C VAL A 300 0.04 -6.99 -36.01
N SER A 301 1.22 -6.57 -36.45
CA SER A 301 2.01 -7.31 -37.45
C SER A 301 2.37 -8.72 -36.95
N TYR A 302 2.74 -8.84 -35.67
CA TYR A 302 2.99 -10.14 -35.04
C TYR A 302 1.73 -11.01 -34.99
N ALA A 303 0.57 -10.45 -34.63
CA ALA A 303 -0.69 -11.18 -34.58
C ALA A 303 -1.08 -11.75 -35.96
N PHE A 304 -0.97 -10.95 -37.03
CA PHE A 304 -1.22 -11.43 -38.39
C PHE A 304 -0.22 -12.51 -38.82
N THR A 305 1.08 -12.26 -38.65
CA THR A 305 2.11 -13.22 -39.09
C THR A 305 2.11 -14.53 -38.30
N SER A 306 1.78 -14.49 -37.01
CA SER A 306 1.62 -15.69 -36.19
C SER A 306 0.38 -16.49 -36.60
N THR A 307 -0.75 -15.81 -36.85
CA THR A 307 -1.99 -16.43 -37.35
C THR A 307 -1.77 -17.09 -38.70
N ASP A 308 -1.10 -16.40 -39.63
CA ASP A 308 -0.74 -16.96 -40.96
C ASP A 308 0.13 -18.21 -40.84
N ARG A 309 1.06 -18.25 -39.88
CA ARG A 309 1.91 -19.44 -39.62
C ARG A 309 1.12 -20.61 -39.02
N ILE A 310 0.22 -20.33 -38.09
CA ILE A 310 -0.65 -21.35 -37.47
C ILE A 310 -1.59 -21.94 -38.52
N ILE A 311 -2.22 -21.09 -39.34
CA ILE A 311 -3.06 -21.52 -40.44
C ILE A 311 -2.23 -22.26 -41.48
N GLY A 312 -1.04 -21.79 -41.84
CA GLY A 312 -0.17 -22.42 -42.84
C GLY A 312 0.46 -23.76 -42.44
N SER A 313 0.38 -24.16 -41.17
CA SER A 313 1.12 -25.32 -40.64
C SER A 313 0.20 -26.35 -39.98
N ALA A 314 0.11 -27.56 -40.57
CA ALA A 314 -0.68 -28.67 -40.03
C ALA A 314 -0.22 -29.14 -38.63
N THR A 315 1.04 -28.90 -38.26
CA THR A 315 1.59 -29.24 -36.93
C THR A 315 1.20 -28.25 -35.84
N HIS A 316 0.83 -27.02 -36.20
CA HIS A 316 0.41 -25.97 -35.25
C HIS A 316 -1.12 -25.88 -35.08
N ARG A 317 -1.89 -26.65 -35.86
CA ARG A 317 -3.37 -26.72 -35.76
C ARG A 317 -3.89 -27.77 -34.76
N ARG A 318 -3.00 -28.51 -34.07
CA ARG A 318 -3.35 -29.56 -33.10
C ARG A 318 -3.23 -29.07 -31.67
#